data_AF-A0A2D6KVH1-F1
#
_entry.id   AF-A0A2D6KVH1-F1
#
_cell.length_a   1.000
_cell.length_b   1.000
_cell.length_c   1.000
_cell.angle_alpha   90.00
_cell.angle_beta   90.00
_cell.angle_gamma   90.00
#
_symmetry.space_group_name_H-M   'P 1'
#
loop_
_entity.id
_entity.type
_entity.pdbx_description
1 polymer ?
#
loop_
_entity_poly.entity_id
_entity_poly.type
_entity_poly.pdbx_seq_one_letter_code
_entity_poly.pdbx_strand_id
1 'polypeptide(L)'
;MGKVICKSGVKRVRGFLYFLDKKGNVARVQMKRAGKKTSKKQDVVAKTGIKRKNGFLYYIDKKGDVCEAKMKRGGTRKKKSKAKTTKRKKKK
;
A
#
# COMPACT_ATOMS: atom_id res chain seq x y z
N MET A 1 -7.90 12.44 3.32
CA MET A 1 -6.93 11.96 4.31
C MET A 1 -7.54 10.79 5.06
N GLY A 2 -6.73 9.77 5.41
CA GLY A 2 -7.21 8.69 6.29
C GLY A 2 -7.36 9.18 7.73
N LYS A 3 -8.29 8.59 8.48
CA LYS A 3 -8.51 8.83 9.90
C LYS A 3 -7.60 7.89 10.71
N VAL A 4 -6.86 8.43 11.68
CA VAL A 4 -6.10 7.60 12.64
C VAL A 4 -7.10 6.88 13.54
N ILE A 5 -7.01 5.54 13.58
CA ILE A 5 -7.89 4.70 14.41
C ILE A 5 -7.16 4.10 15.60
N CYS A 6 -5.85 3.91 15.50
CA CYS A 6 -5.02 3.37 16.57
C CYS A 6 -3.62 3.97 16.49
N LYS A 7 -3.13 4.49 17.62
CA LYS A 7 -1.76 4.96 17.75
C LYS A 7 -0.88 3.76 18.09
N SER A 8 -0.07 3.32 17.15
CA SER A 8 0.82 2.18 17.32
C SER A 8 2.29 2.58 17.40
N GLY A 9 2.65 3.80 16.97
CA GLY A 9 4.02 4.33 17.11
C GLY A 9 5.11 3.45 16.49
N VAL A 10 4.78 2.65 15.48
CA VAL A 10 5.72 1.66 14.93
C VAL A 10 6.83 2.34 14.15
N LYS A 11 8.07 2.21 14.64
CA LYS A 11 9.27 2.68 13.93
C LYS A 11 9.54 1.82 12.70
N ARG A 12 9.58 2.45 11.53
CA ARG A 12 9.83 1.77 10.25
C ARG A 12 11.33 1.62 10.01
N VAL A 13 11.77 0.39 9.81
CA VAL A 13 13.15 0.02 9.51
C VAL A 13 13.29 -0.21 8.01
N ARG A 14 14.40 0.27 7.42
CA ARG A 14 14.70 0.06 6.00
C ARG A 14 14.80 -1.44 5.70
N GLY A 15 14.28 -1.87 4.56
CA GLY A 15 14.31 -3.29 4.14
C GLY A 15 13.10 -4.11 4.57
N PHE A 16 12.14 -3.52 5.30
CA PHE A 16 10.91 -4.20 5.73
C PHE A 16 9.65 -3.57 5.14
N LEU A 17 8.71 -4.43 4.76
CA LEU A 17 7.34 -4.06 4.42
C LEU A 17 6.49 -4.18 5.68
N TYR A 18 5.71 -3.13 5.96
CA TYR A 18 4.82 -3.05 7.11
C TYR A 18 3.37 -3.12 6.63
N PHE A 19 2.56 -3.97 7.25
CA PHE A 19 1.17 -4.19 6.87
C PHE A 19 0.34 -4.65 8.06
N LEU A 20 -0.99 -4.64 7.90
CA LEU A 20 -1.90 -5.25 8.86
C LEU A 20 -2.12 -6.73 8.52
N ASP A 21 -1.93 -7.60 9.50
CA ASP A 21 -2.21 -9.03 9.38
C ASP A 21 -3.73 -9.32 9.35
N LYS A 22 -4.10 -10.59 9.18
CA LYS A 22 -5.52 -11.01 9.18
C LYS A 22 -6.21 -10.80 10.54
N LYS A 23 -5.44 -10.73 11.63
CA LYS A 23 -5.93 -10.51 13.00
C LYS A 23 -6.03 -9.01 13.33
N GLY A 24 -5.63 -8.12 12.42
CA GLY A 24 -5.66 -6.68 12.61
C GLY A 24 -4.49 -6.12 13.40
N ASN A 25 -3.36 -6.84 13.47
CA ASN A 25 -2.11 -6.42 14.09
C ASN A 25 -1.14 -5.85 13.07
N VAL A 26 -0.23 -5.00 13.52
CA VAL A 26 0.85 -4.49 12.67
C VAL A 26 1.97 -5.52 12.62
N ALA A 27 2.23 -6.05 11.43
CA ALA A 27 3.31 -6.99 11.17
C ALA A 27 4.30 -6.43 10.15
N ARG A 28 5.52 -6.97 10.18
CA ARG A 28 6.57 -6.67 9.20
C ARG A 28 7.09 -7.95 8.55
N VAL A 29 7.53 -7.82 7.30
CA VAL A 29 8.23 -8.87 6.55
C VAL A 29 9.40 -8.27 5.78
N GLN A 30 10.45 -9.05 5.56
CA GLN A 30 11.58 -8.61 4.74
C GLN A 30 11.12 -8.38 3.28
N MET A 31 11.44 -7.21 2.72
CA MET A 31 11.06 -6.87 1.35
C MET A 31 11.82 -7.74 0.34
N LYS A 32 11.07 -8.41 -0.54
CA LYS A 32 11.65 -9.06 -1.71
C LYS A 32 12.16 -8.00 -2.70
N ARG A 33 13.48 -7.96 -2.91
CA ARG A 33 14.10 -7.20 -4.00
C ARG A 33 14.31 -8.12 -5.20
N ALA A 34 14.44 -7.53 -6.40
CA ALA A 34 14.71 -8.29 -7.63
C ALA A 34 15.94 -9.20 -7.45
N GLY A 35 15.83 -10.46 -7.87
CA GLY A 35 16.89 -11.46 -7.77
C GLY A 35 17.17 -12.03 -6.37
N LYS A 36 16.55 -11.54 -5.29
CA LYS A 36 16.78 -12.05 -3.93
C LYS A 36 15.65 -12.98 -3.46
N LYS A 37 16.03 -14.15 -2.93
CA LYS A 37 15.13 -15.01 -2.15
C LYS A 37 14.95 -14.39 -0.77
N THR A 38 13.71 -14.20 -0.33
CA THR A 38 13.39 -13.67 1.00
C THR A 38 12.41 -14.58 1.70
N SER A 39 12.53 -14.68 3.02
CA SER A 39 11.57 -15.43 3.84
C SER A 39 10.21 -14.73 3.86
N LYS A 40 9.13 -15.52 3.88
CA LYS A 40 7.76 -15.04 4.09
C LYS A 40 7.40 -14.93 5.58
N LYS A 41 8.35 -15.16 6.49
CA LYS A 41 8.15 -15.07 7.94
C LYS A 41 7.70 -13.66 8.32
N GLN A 42 6.60 -13.58 9.04
CA GLN A 42 5.99 -12.34 9.48
C GLN A 42 6.30 -12.15 10.96
N ASP A 43 6.82 -10.99 11.33
CA ASP A 43 7.03 -10.63 12.73
C ASP A 43 5.97 -9.61 13.13
N VAL A 44 5.19 -9.91 14.15
CA VAL A 44 4.19 -8.98 14.70
C VAL A 44 4.91 -7.94 15.57
N VAL A 45 4.79 -6.67 15.21
CA VAL A 45 5.49 -5.55 15.87
C VAL A 45 4.58 -4.84 16.88
N ALA A 46 3.28 -4.78 16.60
CA ALA A 46 2.30 -4.24 17.54
C ALA A 46 0.97 -5.00 17.44
N LYS A 47 0.41 -5.36 18.60
CA LYS A 47 -0.90 -6.00 18.72
C LYS A 47 -1.97 -4.91 18.81
N THR A 48 -2.69 -4.69 17.71
CA THR A 48 -3.71 -3.63 17.61
C THR A 48 -5.13 -4.17 17.51
N GLY A 49 -5.32 -5.44 17.11
CA GLY A 49 -6.64 -6.09 17.10
C GLY A 49 -7.71 -5.42 16.23
N ILE A 50 -7.31 -4.69 15.19
CA ILE A 50 -8.22 -3.85 14.40
C ILE A 50 -9.10 -4.71 13.49
N LYS A 51 -10.43 -4.57 13.65
CA LYS A 51 -11.41 -5.20 12.76
C LYS A 51 -11.56 -4.39 11.47
N ARG A 52 -11.28 -5.04 10.33
CA ARG A 52 -11.37 -4.40 9.01
C ARG A 52 -12.81 -4.34 8.53
N LYS A 53 -13.27 -3.15 8.14
CA LYS A 53 -14.59 -2.91 7.56
C LYS A 53 -14.54 -2.97 6.03
N ASN A 54 -15.62 -3.48 5.45
CA ASN A 54 -15.80 -3.50 4.01
C ASN A 54 -15.87 -2.06 3.46
N GLY A 55 -15.20 -1.80 2.33
CA GLY A 55 -15.17 -0.47 1.71
C GLY A 55 -14.10 0.47 2.24
N PHE A 56 -13.26 0.02 3.18
CA PHE A 56 -12.15 0.81 3.74
C PHE A 56 -10.79 0.18 3.47
N LEU A 57 -9.78 1.04 3.32
CA LEU A 57 -8.37 0.70 3.27
C LEU A 57 -7.76 0.97 4.64
N TYR A 58 -6.98 0.01 5.13
CA TYR A 58 -6.22 0.11 6.37
C TYR A 58 -4.74 0.13 6.03
N TYR A 59 -4.01 1.12 6.54
CA TYR A 59 -2.60 1.29 6.26
C TYR A 59 -1.88 1.92 7.44
N ILE A 60 -0.55 1.83 7.43
CA ILE A 60 0.32 2.42 8.46
C ILE A 60 0.91 3.69 7.86
N ASP A 61 0.73 4.81 8.56
CA ASP A 61 1.20 6.12 8.12
C ASP A 61 2.73 6.28 8.30
N LYS A 62 3.22 7.52 8.12
CA LYS A 62 4.64 7.84 8.32
C LYS A 62 5.03 7.89 9.80
N LYS A 63 4.09 8.19 10.69
CA LYS A 63 4.31 8.23 12.15
C LYS A 63 4.27 6.83 12.78
N GLY A 64 3.82 5.83 12.02
CA GLY A 64 3.73 4.45 12.48
C GLY A 64 2.38 4.11 13.10
N ASP A 65 1.36 4.91 12.82
CA ASP A 65 -0.01 4.75 13.31
C ASP A 65 -0.89 4.09 12.26
N VAL A 66 -1.92 3.37 12.73
CA VAL A 66 -2.88 2.73 11.83
C VAL A 66 -3.99 3.71 11.47
N CYS A 67 -4.18 3.88 10.17
CA CYS A 67 -5.18 4.75 9.58
C CYS A 67 -6.19 3.97 8.74
N GLU A 68 -7.43 4.44 8.77
CA GLU A 68 -8.55 3.98 7.96
C GLU A 68 -8.90 5.05 6.91
N ALA A 69 -9.08 4.65 5.65
CA ALA A 69 -9.51 5.54 4.58
C ALA A 69 -10.60 4.89 3.72
N LYS A 70 -11.62 5.66 3.32
CA LYS A 70 -12.66 5.20 2.40
C LYS A 70 -12.05 4.86 1.05
N MET A 71 -12.25 3.63 0.58
CA MET A 71 -11.65 3.13 -0.66
C MET A 71 -12.37 3.75 -1.85
N LYS A 72 -11.64 4.44 -2.75
CA LYS A 72 -12.18 4.80 -4.06
C LYS A 72 -12.21 3.55 -4.94
N ARG A 73 -13.33 2.82 -4.92
CA ARG A 73 -13.57 1.69 -5.84
C ARG A 73 -13.89 2.25 -7.23
N GLY A 74 -13.06 1.93 -8.22
CA GLY A 74 -13.27 2.30 -9.62
C GLY A 74 -12.80 3.72 -9.94
N GLY A 75 -11.64 3.84 -10.58
CA GLY A 75 -11.33 5.04 -11.36
C GLY A 75 -12.19 4.99 -12.62
N THR A 76 -12.91 6.07 -12.92
CA THR A 76 -13.32 6.36 -14.29
C THR A 76 -12.05 6.31 -15.12
N ARG A 77 -11.81 5.21 -15.84
CA ARG A 77 -10.78 5.18 -16.87
C ARG A 77 -11.18 6.28 -17.85
N LYS A 78 -10.55 7.46 -17.79
CA LYS A 78 -10.54 8.36 -18.94
C LYS A 78 -10.05 7.51 -20.10
N LYS A 79 -10.94 7.21 -21.06
CA LYS A 79 -10.57 6.58 -22.33
C LYS A 79 -9.36 7.35 -22.84
N LYS A 80 -8.20 6.67 -22.98
CA LYS A 80 -7.08 7.26 -23.71
C LYS A 80 -7.63 7.65 -25.09
N SER A 81 -7.65 8.94 -25.42
CA SER A 81 -7.88 9.36 -26.80
C SER A 81 -6.78 8.72 -27.64
N LYS A 82 -7.15 8.00 -28.70
CA LYS A 82 -6.18 7.46 -29.66
C LYS A 82 -5.41 8.66 -30.23
N ALA A 83 -4.12 8.76 -29.96
CA ALA A 83 -3.27 9.75 -30.61
C ALA A 83 -3.32 9.50 -32.12
N LYS A 84 -3.78 10.48 -32.91
CA LYS A 84 -3.70 10.42 -34.38
C LYS A 84 -2.22 10.51 -34.74
N THR A 85 -1.64 9.40 -35.20
CA THR A 85 -0.27 9.36 -35.74
C THR A 85 -0.20 10.27 -36.97
N THR A 86 0.43 11.44 -36.84
CA THR A 86 0.79 12.28 -37.98
C THR A 86 1.95 11.60 -38.73
N LYS A 87 1.68 11.08 -39.93
CA LYS A 87 2.70 10.57 -40.85
C LYS A 87 3.64 11.72 -41.22
N ARG A 88 4.89 11.67 -40.75
CA ARG A 88 5.94 12.65 -41.08
C ARG A 88 6.36 12.41 -42.54
N LYS A 89 6.05 13.36 -43.44
CA LYS A 89 6.52 13.32 -44.85
C LYS A 89 8.06 13.33 -44.87
N LYS A 90 8.66 12.36 -45.55
CA LYS A 90 10.10 12.30 -45.82
C LYS A 90 10.44 13.42 -46.82
N LYS A 91 11.35 14.33 -46.46
CA LYS A 91 11.86 15.36 -47.38
C LYS A 91 12.82 14.72 -48.40
N LYS A 92 12.80 15.36 -49.57
CA LYS A 92 13.36 15.00 -50.88
C LYS A 92 14.83 14.64 -50.85
#